data_AF-A0A6F9BEC1-F1
#
_entry.id   AF-A0A6F9BEC1-F1
#
_cell.length_a   1.000
_cell.length_b   1.000
_cell.length_c   1.000
_cell.angle_alpha   90.00
_cell.angle_beta   90.00
_cell.angle_gamma   90.00
#
_symmetry.space_group_name_H-M   'P 1'
#
loop_
_entity.id
_entity.type
_entity.pdbx_description
1 polymer ?
#
loop_
_entity_poly.entity_id
_entity_poly.type
_entity_poly.pdbx_seq_one_letter_code
_entity_poly.pdbx_strand_id
1 'polypeptide(L)'
;MEFRCLLFVLISSSVVLITQSDTTTKDPDWSDVVVTMVGRAVTLPCVDWPLTGSVNINWKMKSPGVDHWKLVLSANERQQFSGAASKASMRLVDSHFQETGDFSLLFIPKMEDKGRYSCLIKQQEKKLREKIILLAVLTVSMFPSATLPQNSTLRLMAEVSPASAISEVTWLSPGGTPLRLSRRSGGVVAKLPQIRLTDQGVYICQVYPRGNSSTALFPFTVDVLVDGPQISMASLTQTPLTLACPPMRGDYVLLYWQPPDSRKPNATTLVYGYDRWRDRTEQSKTHAHLSLDGPLSTPKEGFFSFLLSPGLNDGGLYMCEVFLNDNVFSQRTLLSILQVKARHYPSVLVLTCQYTERSQWSSSGPGRLSTEVPLSPTQDTAGNYTCTMQLRNGQAVKAVYTVILPPKENTASTASISPPHPENNSASLLPSFLSALLLLVPLVAAVAGVLLWRQKDISRRGIEQSLSHYSGEVENIYENPEDVRQTSPQGSVYMDLKPRGEDDVYKELEGYES
;
A
#
# COMPACT_ATOMS: atom_id res chain seq x y z
N MET A 1 -73.37 -54.60 11.54
CA MET A 1 -73.54 -53.19 11.10
C MET A 1 -73.24 -52.32 12.30
N GLU A 2 -71.99 -51.90 12.46
CA GLU A 2 -71.43 -50.63 11.96
C GLU A 2 -71.57 -49.52 13.03
N PHE A 3 -70.49 -49.17 13.73
CA PHE A 3 -69.71 -47.95 13.47
C PHE A 3 -68.55 -47.81 14.48
N ARG A 4 -67.40 -47.41 13.93
CA ARG A 4 -66.08 -47.21 14.55
C ARG A 4 -66.03 -45.90 15.36
N CYS A 5 -65.12 -45.78 16.34
CA CYS A 5 -63.92 -44.92 16.21
C CYS A 5 -63.04 -44.81 17.47
N LEU A 6 -61.74 -45.03 17.23
CA LEU A 6 -60.55 -44.37 17.78
C LEU A 6 -60.12 -44.63 19.23
N LEU A 7 -59.30 -45.68 19.39
CA LEU A 7 -58.29 -45.79 20.45
C LEU A 7 -56.93 -45.34 19.86
N PHE A 8 -56.38 -44.23 20.33
CA PHE A 8 -55.00 -43.83 20.00
C PHE A 8 -54.04 -44.56 20.94
N VAL A 9 -53.31 -45.54 20.40
CA VAL A 9 -52.19 -46.19 21.08
C VAL A 9 -50.92 -45.41 20.74
N LEU A 10 -50.37 -44.71 21.74
CA LEU A 10 -49.02 -44.14 21.67
C LEU A 10 -48.00 -45.27 21.86
N ILE A 11 -47.47 -45.77 20.76
CA ILE A 11 -46.35 -46.72 20.76
C ILE A 11 -45.07 -45.89 21.00
N SER A 12 -44.49 -46.04 22.19
CA SER A 12 -43.15 -45.55 22.51
C SER A 12 -42.10 -46.41 21.79
N SER A 13 -41.68 -45.99 20.60
CA SER A 13 -40.51 -46.55 19.93
C SER A 13 -39.24 -46.01 20.59
N SER A 14 -38.76 -46.74 21.59
CA SER A 14 -37.38 -46.64 22.07
C SER A 14 -36.43 -47.09 20.97
N VAL A 15 -35.99 -46.14 20.15
CA VAL A 15 -34.83 -46.30 19.28
C VAL A 15 -33.61 -46.34 20.21
N VAL A 16 -33.13 -47.55 20.47
CA VAL A 16 -31.77 -47.77 20.96
C VAL A 16 -30.84 -47.28 19.85
N LEU A 17 -30.46 -46.01 19.92
CA LEU A 17 -29.29 -45.50 19.23
C LEU A 17 -28.09 -46.21 19.84
N ILE A 18 -27.74 -47.35 19.26
CA ILE A 18 -26.39 -47.88 19.32
C ILE A 18 -25.55 -46.81 18.63
N THR A 19 -25.06 -45.86 19.42
CA THR A 19 -23.94 -45.05 19.02
C THR A 19 -22.78 -46.03 18.92
N GLN A 20 -22.52 -46.51 17.70
CA GLN A 20 -21.20 -46.99 17.35
C GLN A 20 -20.26 -45.81 17.59
N SER A 21 -19.71 -45.78 18.80
CA SER A 21 -18.55 -44.97 19.16
C SER A 21 -17.35 -45.54 18.40
N ASP A 22 -17.34 -45.35 17.08
CA ASP A 22 -16.22 -45.69 16.23
C ASP A 22 -15.47 -44.40 15.87
N THR A 23 -14.86 -43.82 16.88
CA THR A 23 -13.53 -43.22 16.74
C THR A 23 -12.80 -43.54 18.02
N THR A 24 -12.13 -44.69 18.02
CA THR A 24 -10.88 -44.82 18.74
C THR A 24 -10.00 -43.65 18.32
N THR A 25 -10.04 -42.56 19.08
CA THR A 25 -8.93 -41.60 19.11
C THR A 25 -7.77 -42.40 19.69
N LYS A 26 -7.06 -43.12 18.81
CA LYS A 26 -5.74 -43.62 19.12
C LYS A 26 -5.00 -42.41 19.65
N ASP A 27 -4.64 -42.48 20.93
CA ASP A 27 -3.76 -41.53 21.57
C ASP A 27 -2.63 -41.22 20.59
N PRO A 28 -2.32 -39.95 20.31
CA PRO A 28 -1.22 -39.64 19.41
C PRO A 28 0.01 -40.43 19.82
N ASP A 29 0.65 -41.10 18.85
CA ASP A 29 1.85 -41.95 19.03
C ASP A 29 3.11 -41.14 19.44
N TRP A 30 2.93 -39.97 20.05
CA TRP A 30 3.96 -39.09 20.57
C TRP A 30 3.54 -38.56 21.94
N SER A 31 4.51 -38.44 22.83
CA SER A 31 4.35 -38.00 24.22
C SER A 31 4.46 -36.48 24.37
N ASP A 32 5.08 -35.81 23.40
CA ASP A 32 5.37 -34.37 23.47
C ASP A 32 5.45 -33.76 22.07
N VAL A 33 5.29 -32.44 21.98
CA VAL A 33 5.43 -31.66 20.74
C VAL A 33 6.40 -30.52 20.97
N VAL A 34 7.35 -30.35 20.07
CA VAL A 34 8.25 -29.20 20.07
C VAL A 34 8.09 -28.47 18.75
N VAL A 35 7.85 -27.17 18.81
CA VAL A 35 7.73 -26.30 17.64
C VAL A 35 8.94 -25.40 17.56
N THR A 36 9.53 -25.27 16.38
CA THR A 36 10.64 -24.34 16.14
C THR A 36 10.55 -23.71 14.76
N MET A 37 11.23 -22.59 14.57
CA MET A 37 11.35 -21.93 13.28
C MET A 37 12.59 -22.47 12.54
N VAL A 38 12.52 -22.56 11.21
CA VAL A 38 13.67 -22.93 10.38
C VAL A 38 14.88 -22.07 10.72
N GLY A 39 16.04 -22.70 10.94
CA GLY A 39 17.29 -22.00 11.23
C GLY A 39 17.47 -21.56 12.68
N ARG A 40 16.49 -21.77 13.57
CA ARG A 40 16.65 -21.56 15.02
C ARG A 40 17.02 -22.86 15.71
N ALA A 41 17.97 -22.80 16.65
CA ALA A 41 18.31 -23.96 17.47
C ALA A 41 17.09 -24.44 18.27
N VAL A 42 16.92 -25.75 18.37
CA VAL A 42 15.83 -26.41 19.10
C VAL A 42 16.41 -27.41 20.10
N THR A 43 15.78 -27.49 21.26
CA THR A 43 16.06 -28.51 22.27
C THR A 43 14.89 -29.47 22.34
N LEU A 44 15.16 -30.77 22.18
CA LEU A 44 14.19 -31.84 22.41
C LEU A 44 14.37 -32.35 23.84
N PRO A 45 13.41 -32.11 24.75
CA PRO A 45 13.60 -32.39 26.17
C PRO A 45 13.54 -33.89 26.46
N CYS A 46 14.62 -34.43 27.00
CA CYS A 46 14.70 -35.79 27.53
C CYS A 46 15.39 -35.77 28.90
N VAL A 47 14.62 -35.39 29.91
CA VAL A 47 15.08 -35.32 31.30
C VAL A 47 14.50 -36.50 32.06
N ASP A 48 15.37 -37.24 32.74
CA ASP A 48 14.99 -38.23 33.74
C ASP A 48 15.56 -37.85 35.11
N TRP A 49 14.83 -38.22 36.17
CA TRP A 49 15.31 -38.09 37.55
C TRP A 49 16.58 -38.94 37.73
N PRO A 50 17.56 -38.56 38.58
CA PRO A 50 18.88 -39.18 38.65
C PRO A 50 18.81 -40.71 38.58
N LEU A 51 19.31 -41.25 37.47
CA LEU A 51 19.38 -42.67 37.21
C LEU A 51 20.63 -43.22 37.90
N THR A 52 20.45 -44.25 38.72
CA THR A 52 21.59 -44.90 39.40
C THR A 52 22.28 -45.86 38.45
N GLY A 53 23.53 -45.57 38.06
CA GLY A 53 24.40 -46.46 37.26
C GLY A 53 24.60 -46.01 35.81
N SER A 54 25.53 -46.68 35.09
CA SER A 54 25.87 -46.33 33.70
C SER A 54 24.68 -46.60 32.76
N VAL A 55 24.29 -45.58 32.00
CA VAL A 55 23.16 -45.60 31.04
C VAL A 55 23.63 -45.31 29.63
N ASN A 56 22.95 -45.91 28.66
CA ASN A 56 23.15 -45.67 27.23
C ASN A 56 21.90 -45.03 26.65
N ILE A 57 22.06 -43.89 25.98
CA ILE A 57 20.97 -43.13 25.36
C ILE A 57 21.06 -43.24 23.86
N ASN A 58 19.95 -43.56 23.22
CA ASN A 58 19.85 -43.59 21.77
C ASN A 58 18.75 -42.63 21.31
N TRP A 59 19.15 -41.60 20.61
CA TRP A 59 18.24 -40.74 19.86
C TRP A 59 18.01 -41.30 18.47
N LYS A 60 16.75 -41.51 18.13
CA LYS A 60 16.32 -41.99 16.81
C LYS A 60 15.33 -41.01 16.20
N MET A 61 15.35 -40.87 14.88
CA MET A 61 14.44 -40.02 14.12
C MET A 61 13.67 -40.83 13.09
N LYS A 62 12.38 -40.51 12.95
CA LYS A 62 11.45 -41.08 12.00
C LYS A 62 10.77 -39.93 11.24
N SER A 63 11.12 -39.79 9.96
CA SER A 63 10.55 -38.78 9.08
C SER A 63 9.05 -39.03 8.82
N PRO A 64 8.27 -38.00 8.44
CA PRO A 64 6.84 -38.17 8.13
C PRO A 64 6.66 -39.12 6.94
N GLY A 65 5.71 -40.04 7.03
CA GLY A 65 5.41 -41.01 5.96
C GLY A 65 6.42 -42.15 5.82
N VAL A 66 7.47 -42.18 6.65
CA VAL A 66 8.48 -43.24 6.66
C VAL A 66 8.30 -44.09 7.91
N ASP A 67 8.28 -45.43 7.79
CA ASP A 67 7.99 -46.30 8.94
C ASP A 67 9.23 -46.71 9.77
N HIS A 68 10.44 -46.51 9.25
CA HIS A 68 11.68 -46.92 9.91
C HIS A 68 12.34 -45.80 10.74
N TRP A 69 12.92 -46.17 11.89
CA TRP A 69 13.69 -45.30 12.75
C TRP A 69 15.17 -45.28 12.34
N LYS A 70 15.76 -44.09 12.21
CA LYS A 70 17.20 -43.90 11.95
C LYS A 70 17.90 -43.45 13.23
N LEU A 71 19.04 -44.06 13.56
CA LEU A 71 19.87 -43.58 14.67
C LEU A 71 20.47 -42.21 14.31
N VAL A 72 20.35 -41.26 15.24
CA VAL A 72 20.82 -39.88 15.12
C VAL A 72 22.02 -39.64 16.01
N LEU A 73 21.92 -40.08 17.27
CA LEU A 73 22.94 -39.89 18.29
C LEU A 73 22.88 -41.05 19.28
N SER A 74 24.04 -41.57 19.66
CA SER A 74 24.17 -42.50 20.78
C SER A 74 25.08 -41.87 21.81
N ALA A 75 24.66 -41.84 23.07
CA ALA A 75 25.46 -41.29 24.15
C ALA A 75 25.72 -42.38 25.19
N ASN A 76 27.00 -42.64 25.40
CA ASN A 76 27.56 -43.47 26.47
C ASN A 76 28.76 -42.70 27.06
N GLU A 77 29.57 -43.34 27.90
CA GLU A 77 30.81 -42.75 28.47
C GLU A 77 31.76 -42.15 27.42
N ARG A 78 31.66 -42.56 26.15
CA ARG A 78 32.53 -42.10 25.05
C ARG A 78 31.90 -40.98 24.20
N GLN A 79 30.69 -40.51 24.52
CA GLN A 79 29.99 -39.41 23.84
C GLN A 79 30.06 -39.45 22.30
N GLN A 80 29.73 -40.59 21.68
CA GLN A 80 30.03 -40.85 20.27
C GLN A 80 28.82 -40.67 19.32
N PHE A 81 28.90 -39.68 18.43
CA PHE A 81 27.92 -39.53 17.34
C PHE A 81 27.98 -40.72 16.38
N SER A 82 26.83 -41.35 16.14
CA SER A 82 26.74 -42.50 15.24
C SER A 82 25.37 -42.56 14.59
N GLY A 83 25.35 -42.93 13.30
CA GLY A 83 24.13 -43.17 12.53
C GLY A 83 24.01 -42.31 11.27
N ALA A 84 23.30 -42.85 10.27
CA ALA A 84 23.14 -42.24 8.94
C ALA A 84 22.33 -40.93 8.95
N ALA A 85 21.62 -40.61 10.05
CA ALA A 85 20.85 -39.38 10.21
C ALA A 85 21.53 -38.36 11.15
N SER A 86 22.78 -38.63 11.58
CA SER A 86 23.55 -37.70 12.41
C SER A 86 23.93 -36.43 11.62
N LYS A 87 23.90 -35.28 12.29
CA LYS A 87 24.31 -33.98 11.73
C LYS A 87 25.35 -33.33 12.64
N ALA A 88 26.26 -32.55 12.06
CA ALA A 88 27.30 -31.84 12.80
C ALA A 88 26.76 -30.86 13.85
N SER A 89 25.55 -30.32 13.66
CA SER A 89 24.93 -29.40 14.62
C SER A 89 24.28 -30.08 15.82
N MET A 90 24.15 -31.41 15.81
CA MET A 90 23.50 -32.15 16.88
C MET A 90 24.47 -32.38 18.03
N ARG A 91 24.00 -32.20 19.26
CA ARG A 91 24.73 -32.51 20.49
C ARG A 91 23.76 -32.66 21.65
N LEU A 92 24.22 -33.26 22.74
CA LEU A 92 23.49 -33.18 24.00
C LEU A 92 23.60 -31.77 24.59
N VAL A 93 22.54 -31.32 25.26
CA VAL A 93 22.51 -30.03 25.96
C VAL A 93 23.53 -30.03 27.09
N ASP A 94 23.52 -31.07 27.91
CA ASP A 94 24.44 -31.23 29.02
C ASP A 94 25.60 -32.17 28.68
N SER A 95 26.81 -31.74 29.05
CA SER A 95 28.04 -32.53 28.93
C SER A 95 28.23 -33.50 30.10
N HIS A 96 27.61 -33.23 31.26
CA HIS A 96 27.61 -34.06 32.46
C HIS A 96 26.27 -34.80 32.64
N PHE A 97 25.62 -35.13 31.52
CA PHE A 97 24.29 -35.73 31.46
C PHE A 97 24.09 -36.98 32.33
N GLN A 98 25.17 -37.72 32.66
CA GLN A 98 25.11 -38.90 33.53
C GLN A 98 24.84 -38.53 35.00
N GLU A 99 25.28 -37.36 35.44
CA GLU A 99 25.09 -36.86 36.81
C GLU A 99 23.76 -36.14 36.95
N THR A 100 23.40 -35.34 35.94
CA THR A 100 22.19 -34.50 35.96
C THR A 100 20.93 -35.25 35.52
N GLY A 101 21.07 -36.30 34.71
CA GLY A 101 19.95 -36.99 34.07
C GLY A 101 19.33 -36.21 32.90
N ASP A 102 19.98 -35.13 32.43
CA ASP A 102 19.53 -34.37 31.26
C ASP A 102 20.16 -34.87 29.96
N PHE A 103 19.40 -35.68 29.21
CA PHE A 103 19.80 -36.25 27.93
C PHE A 103 19.19 -35.50 26.73
N SER A 104 18.80 -34.24 26.92
CA SER A 104 18.13 -33.43 25.90
C SER A 104 19.02 -33.21 24.66
N LEU A 105 18.40 -33.27 23.48
CA LEU A 105 19.09 -33.10 22.19
C LEU A 105 18.95 -31.68 21.67
N LEU A 106 20.08 -31.02 21.39
CA LEU A 106 20.16 -29.67 20.82
C LEU A 106 20.67 -29.71 19.38
N PHE A 107 19.97 -29.05 18.45
CA PHE A 107 20.42 -28.89 17.06
C PHE A 107 19.69 -27.77 16.32
N ILE A 108 20.15 -27.44 15.10
CA ILE A 108 19.47 -26.49 14.20
C ILE A 108 18.74 -27.30 13.11
N PRO A 109 17.40 -27.42 13.17
CA PRO A 109 16.64 -28.20 12.22
C PRO A 109 16.37 -27.44 10.92
N LYS A 110 16.21 -28.23 9.85
CA LYS A 110 15.69 -27.81 8.55
C LYS A 110 14.27 -28.38 8.35
N MET A 111 13.61 -28.02 7.25
CA MET A 111 12.25 -28.49 6.95
C MET A 111 12.15 -30.01 6.81
N GLU A 112 13.21 -30.67 6.33
CA GLU A 112 13.31 -32.12 6.22
C GLU A 112 13.46 -32.85 7.57
N ASP A 113 13.81 -32.12 8.64
CA ASP A 113 14.04 -32.68 9.98
C ASP A 113 12.77 -32.81 10.81
N LYS A 114 11.65 -32.24 10.33
CA LYS A 114 10.35 -32.46 10.96
C LYS A 114 10.07 -33.96 11.05
N GLY A 115 9.42 -34.41 12.12
CA GLY A 115 9.17 -35.84 12.32
C GLY A 115 9.20 -36.23 13.78
N ARG A 116 9.17 -37.54 14.03
CA ARG A 116 9.17 -38.10 15.38
C ARG A 116 10.60 -38.39 15.81
N TYR A 117 10.91 -38.05 17.04
CA TYR A 117 12.18 -38.31 17.70
C TYR A 117 11.94 -39.18 18.91
N SER A 118 12.65 -40.30 19.01
CA SER A 118 12.61 -41.19 20.16
C SER A 118 13.89 -40.98 20.96
N CYS A 119 13.74 -40.60 22.23
CA CYS A 119 14.79 -40.68 23.23
C CYS A 119 14.65 -42.01 23.96
N LEU A 120 15.54 -42.96 23.66
CA LEU A 120 15.52 -44.30 24.25
C LEU A 120 16.66 -44.43 25.27
N ILE A 121 16.32 -44.58 26.54
CA ILE A 121 17.28 -44.76 27.63
C ILE A 121 17.34 -46.24 28.00
N LYS A 122 18.55 -46.78 28.00
CA LYS A 122 18.85 -48.19 28.32
C LYS A 122 19.84 -48.28 29.48
N GLN A 123 19.67 -49.32 30.29
CA GLN A 123 20.63 -49.72 31.31
C GLN A 123 20.83 -51.23 31.22
N GLN A 124 22.09 -51.68 31.15
CA GLN A 124 22.42 -53.11 30.97
C GLN A 124 21.62 -53.76 29.82
N GLU A 125 21.50 -53.05 28.69
CA GLU A 125 20.71 -53.41 27.50
C GLU A 125 19.17 -53.52 27.67
N LYS A 126 18.65 -53.33 28.88
CA LYS A 126 17.20 -53.24 29.11
C LYS A 126 16.71 -51.82 28.82
N LYS A 127 15.61 -51.71 28.09
CA LYS A 127 14.89 -50.44 27.88
C LYS A 127 14.31 -50.00 29.23
N LEU A 128 14.80 -48.89 29.76
CA LEU A 128 14.27 -48.26 30.96
C LEU A 128 13.10 -47.34 30.61
N ARG A 129 13.33 -46.45 29.65
CA ARG A 129 12.35 -45.43 29.26
C ARG A 129 12.48 -45.09 27.78
N GLU A 130 11.37 -44.73 27.16
CA GLU A 130 11.34 -44.14 25.82
C GLU A 130 10.37 -42.97 25.81
N LYS A 131 10.83 -41.80 25.37
CA LYS A 131 9.99 -40.62 25.16
C LYS A 131 9.97 -40.30 23.67
N ILE A 132 8.76 -40.20 23.10
CA ILE A 132 8.59 -39.85 21.68
C ILE A 132 8.16 -38.39 21.59
N ILE A 133 8.88 -37.60 20.81
CA ILE A 133 8.68 -36.16 20.64
C ILE A 133 8.40 -35.89 19.16
N LEU A 134 7.31 -35.20 18.86
CA LEU A 134 7.02 -34.72 17.51
C LEU A 134 7.66 -33.34 17.32
N LEU A 135 8.67 -33.26 16.47
CA LEU A 135 9.24 -32.00 16.02
C LEU A 135 8.42 -31.44 14.86
N ALA A 136 7.81 -30.28 15.08
CA ALA A 136 7.12 -29.51 14.07
C ALA A 136 7.91 -28.25 13.72
N VAL A 137 7.90 -27.89 12.44
CA VAL A 137 8.61 -26.72 11.93
C VAL A 137 7.59 -25.66 11.52
N LEU A 138 7.75 -24.47 12.09
CA LEU A 138 6.98 -23.27 11.81
C LEU A 138 7.69 -22.44 10.72
N THR A 139 6.94 -22.09 9.68
CA THR A 139 7.32 -21.09 8.69
C THR A 139 6.49 -19.84 8.95
N VAL A 140 7.17 -18.73 9.25
CA VAL A 140 6.53 -17.42 9.37
C VAL A 140 6.99 -16.56 8.20
N SER A 141 6.04 -15.89 7.56
CA SER A 141 6.33 -14.90 6.53
C SER A 141 5.44 -13.69 6.72
N MET A 142 5.99 -12.52 6.41
CA MET A 142 5.25 -11.28 6.38
C MET A 142 5.30 -10.71 4.96
N PHE A 143 4.23 -10.04 4.57
CA PHE A 143 4.12 -9.45 3.26
C PHE A 143 3.46 -8.07 3.31
N PRO A 144 4.07 -7.05 2.65
CA PRO A 144 5.39 -7.08 2.02
C PRO A 144 6.52 -7.24 3.07
N SER A 145 7.65 -7.83 2.66
CA SER A 145 8.78 -8.18 3.54
C SER A 145 9.76 -7.02 3.79
N ALA A 146 9.34 -5.79 3.48
CA ALA A 146 10.12 -4.55 3.59
C ALA A 146 9.35 -3.52 4.43
N THR A 147 9.96 -2.38 4.72
CA THR A 147 9.34 -1.27 5.46
C THR A 147 7.99 -0.90 4.83
N LEU A 148 6.92 -1.02 5.59
CA LEU A 148 5.54 -1.00 5.08
C LEU A 148 5.09 0.44 4.85
N PRO A 149 4.62 0.81 3.65
CA PRO A 149 4.05 2.13 3.45
C PRO A 149 2.84 2.34 4.37
N GLN A 150 2.73 3.53 4.96
CA GLN A 150 1.54 3.88 5.73
C GLN A 150 0.25 3.71 4.88
N ASN A 151 -0.77 3.19 5.52
CA ASN A 151 -2.08 2.82 4.98
C ASN A 151 -2.06 1.69 3.94
N SER A 152 -0.96 0.94 3.82
CA SER A 152 -0.92 -0.32 3.06
C SER A 152 -1.57 -1.48 3.82
N THR A 153 -1.60 -2.68 3.22
CA THR A 153 -2.14 -3.89 3.87
C THR A 153 -1.01 -4.83 4.27
N LEU A 154 -0.81 -5.02 5.57
CA LEU A 154 0.09 -6.04 6.10
C LEU A 154 -0.57 -7.41 6.11
N ARG A 155 0.20 -8.45 5.76
CA ARG A 155 -0.19 -9.85 5.90
C ARG A 155 0.85 -10.59 6.72
N LEU A 156 0.40 -11.20 7.80
CA LEU A 156 1.20 -12.08 8.64
C LEU A 156 0.74 -13.51 8.37
N MET A 157 1.66 -14.37 7.95
CA MET A 157 1.36 -15.76 7.59
C MET A 157 2.17 -16.70 8.47
N ALA A 158 1.53 -17.76 8.94
CA ALA A 158 2.15 -18.80 9.74
C ALA A 158 1.68 -20.18 9.27
N GLU A 159 2.61 -21.06 8.97
CA GLU A 159 2.37 -22.44 8.55
C GLU A 159 3.20 -23.40 9.39
N VAL A 160 2.54 -24.41 9.96
CA VAL A 160 3.19 -25.42 10.81
C VAL A 160 3.13 -26.78 10.13
N SER A 161 4.29 -27.43 10.01
CA SER A 161 4.42 -28.74 9.39
C SER A 161 5.06 -29.75 10.36
N PRO A 162 4.42 -30.90 10.66
CA PRO A 162 3.09 -31.31 10.20
C PRO A 162 1.95 -30.57 10.94
N ALA A 163 0.85 -30.30 10.24
CA ALA A 163 -0.31 -29.59 10.82
C ALA A 163 -0.99 -30.37 11.96
N SER A 164 -0.78 -31.68 12.06
CA SER A 164 -1.30 -32.52 13.15
C SER A 164 -0.65 -32.23 14.51
N ALA A 165 0.50 -31.55 14.52
CA ALA A 165 1.23 -31.23 15.75
C ALA A 165 0.56 -30.14 16.59
N ILE A 166 -0.36 -29.37 16.01
CA ILE A 166 -0.93 -28.17 16.63
C ILE A 166 -2.45 -28.24 16.74
N SER A 167 -2.99 -27.57 17.74
CA SER A 167 -4.43 -27.31 17.91
C SER A 167 -4.80 -25.99 17.26
N GLU A 168 -4.00 -24.95 17.48
CA GLU A 168 -4.28 -23.58 17.07
C GLU A 168 -3.00 -22.77 16.81
N VAL A 169 -3.11 -21.76 15.95
CA VAL A 169 -2.12 -20.70 15.81
C VAL A 169 -2.84 -19.37 15.91
N THR A 170 -2.33 -18.45 16.74
CA THR A 170 -2.87 -17.10 16.89
C THR A 170 -1.81 -16.04 16.65
N TRP A 171 -2.26 -14.81 16.44
CA TRP A 171 -1.39 -13.65 16.27
C TRP A 171 -1.80 -12.54 17.24
N LEU A 172 -0.81 -11.90 17.86
CA LEU A 172 -1.00 -10.72 18.69
C LEU A 172 -0.39 -9.50 18.02
N SER A 173 -1.08 -8.37 18.13
CA SER A 173 -0.54 -7.05 17.79
C SER A 173 0.57 -6.62 18.79
N PRO A 174 1.33 -5.56 18.49
CA PRO A 174 2.33 -5.02 19.43
C PRO A 174 1.74 -4.61 20.80
N GLY A 175 0.46 -4.25 20.84
CA GLY A 175 -0.28 -3.97 22.07
C GLY A 175 -0.83 -5.20 22.79
N GLY A 176 -0.56 -6.41 22.30
CA GLY A 176 -1.04 -7.68 22.88
C GLY A 176 -2.46 -8.08 22.47
N THR A 177 -3.09 -7.35 21.53
CA THR A 177 -4.47 -7.65 21.11
C THR A 177 -4.50 -8.80 20.10
N PRO A 178 -5.37 -9.82 20.27
CA PRO A 178 -5.52 -10.89 19.30
C PRO A 178 -6.03 -10.39 17.95
N LEU A 179 -5.34 -10.80 16.88
CA LEU A 179 -5.70 -10.48 15.51
C LEU A 179 -6.72 -11.48 14.94
N ARG A 180 -7.56 -11.02 14.01
CA ARG A 180 -8.47 -11.88 13.27
C ARG A 180 -7.72 -12.68 12.21
N LEU A 181 -8.05 -13.96 12.11
CA LEU A 181 -7.33 -14.93 11.29
C LEU A 181 -8.24 -15.54 10.23
N SER A 182 -7.67 -15.80 9.06
CA SER A 182 -8.27 -16.62 8.02
C SER A 182 -7.42 -17.88 7.84
N ARG A 183 -8.08 -19.04 7.75
CA ARG A 183 -7.41 -20.33 7.56
C ARG A 183 -7.20 -20.58 6.06
N ARG A 184 -5.97 -20.86 5.66
CA ARG A 184 -5.60 -21.31 4.30
C ARG A 184 -5.16 -22.78 4.38
N SER A 185 -5.17 -23.50 3.26
CA SER A 185 -4.63 -24.87 3.19
C SER A 185 -3.17 -24.89 3.67
N GLY A 186 -2.94 -25.40 4.89
CA GLY A 186 -1.61 -25.51 5.52
C GLY A 186 -1.24 -24.45 6.55
N GLY A 187 -2.00 -23.34 6.69
CA GLY A 187 -1.58 -22.24 7.59
C GLY A 187 -2.67 -21.23 7.95
N VAL A 188 -2.29 -20.21 8.73
CA VAL A 188 -3.14 -19.08 9.12
C VAL A 188 -2.59 -17.77 8.58
N VAL A 189 -3.49 -16.86 8.21
CA VAL A 189 -3.17 -15.52 7.73
C VAL A 189 -3.93 -14.47 8.52
N ALA A 190 -3.21 -13.49 9.09
CA ALA A 190 -3.79 -12.26 9.61
C ALA A 190 -3.61 -11.14 8.57
N LYS A 191 -4.68 -10.38 8.28
CA LYS A 191 -4.64 -9.24 7.36
C LYS A 191 -4.95 -7.96 8.13
N LEU A 192 -4.06 -6.97 8.05
CA LEU A 192 -4.22 -5.66 8.66
C LEU A 192 -4.24 -4.60 7.56
N PRO A 193 -5.42 -4.17 7.09
CA PRO A 193 -5.52 -3.09 6.12
C PRO A 193 -5.24 -1.74 6.78
N GLN A 194 -4.81 -0.77 5.96
CA GLN A 194 -4.58 0.61 6.38
C GLN A 194 -3.63 0.76 7.56
N ILE A 195 -2.48 0.09 7.51
CA ILE A 195 -1.52 0.08 8.62
C ILE A 195 -0.98 1.48 8.92
N ARG A 196 -0.99 1.89 10.19
CA ARG A 196 -0.55 3.21 10.64
C ARG A 196 0.81 3.10 11.32
N LEU A 197 1.47 4.24 11.53
CA LEU A 197 2.72 4.28 12.30
C LEU A 197 2.52 3.74 13.74
N THR A 198 1.31 3.88 14.30
CA THR A 198 0.94 3.32 15.61
C THR A 198 0.84 1.79 15.63
N ASP A 199 0.70 1.16 14.46
CA ASP A 199 0.64 -0.30 14.33
C ASP A 199 2.04 -0.91 14.18
N GLN A 200 3.09 -0.08 14.10
CA GLN A 200 4.48 -0.51 14.08
C GLN A 200 4.84 -1.25 15.39
N GLY A 201 5.69 -2.28 15.28
CA GLY A 201 6.27 -2.95 16.44
C GLY A 201 6.39 -4.45 16.26
N VAL A 202 6.46 -5.14 17.39
CA VAL A 202 6.69 -6.60 17.43
C VAL A 202 5.35 -7.33 17.47
N TYR A 203 5.05 -8.07 16.41
CA TYR A 203 3.91 -8.98 16.38
C TYR A 203 4.33 -10.35 16.90
N ILE A 204 3.41 -11.05 17.58
CA ILE A 204 3.71 -12.34 18.19
C ILE A 204 2.81 -13.41 17.58
N CYS A 205 3.42 -14.39 16.90
CA CYS A 205 2.78 -15.63 16.48
C CYS A 205 2.82 -16.62 17.64
N GLN A 206 1.65 -17.06 18.08
CA GLN A 206 1.47 -17.98 19.20
C GLN A 206 1.01 -19.33 18.67
N VAL A 207 1.83 -20.36 18.83
CA VAL A 207 1.52 -21.72 18.37
C VAL A 207 1.16 -22.61 19.56
N TYR A 208 -0.06 -23.14 19.55
CA TYR A 208 -0.56 -24.05 20.57
C TYR A 208 -0.40 -25.50 20.10
N PRO A 209 0.44 -26.30 20.78
CA PRO A 209 0.61 -27.71 20.44
C PRO A 209 -0.66 -28.50 20.76
N ARG A 210 -0.86 -29.60 20.04
CA ARG A 210 -1.96 -30.54 20.28
C ARG A 210 -1.58 -31.56 21.34
N GLY A 211 -2.54 -31.88 22.21
CA GLY A 211 -2.39 -32.93 23.23
C GLY A 211 -1.67 -32.42 24.47
N ASN A 212 -1.12 -33.35 25.25
CA ASN A 212 -0.50 -33.05 26.54
C ASN A 212 0.99 -32.75 26.39
N SER A 213 1.33 -31.69 25.65
CA SER A 213 2.72 -31.25 25.49
C SER A 213 3.25 -30.62 26.79
N SER A 214 4.55 -30.79 27.05
CA SER A 214 5.23 -30.17 28.19
C SER A 214 5.22 -28.63 28.12
N THR A 215 5.11 -28.08 26.92
CA THR A 215 5.04 -26.63 26.68
C THR A 215 3.64 -26.28 26.20
N ALA A 216 2.95 -25.39 26.91
CA ALA A 216 1.58 -25.01 26.56
C ALA A 216 1.48 -24.10 25.33
N LEU A 217 2.54 -23.35 25.02
CA LEU A 217 2.56 -22.33 23.98
C LEU A 217 3.99 -22.04 23.49
N PHE A 218 4.16 -21.89 22.19
CA PHE A 218 5.41 -21.42 21.57
C PHE A 218 5.22 -20.03 20.92
N PRO A 219 5.79 -18.95 21.49
CA PRO A 219 5.74 -17.61 20.91
C PRO A 219 6.88 -17.34 19.94
N PHE A 220 6.58 -16.72 18.80
CA PHE A 220 7.55 -16.30 17.78
C PHE A 220 7.30 -14.85 17.38
N THR A 221 8.34 -14.02 17.45
CA THR A 221 8.26 -12.58 17.16
C THR A 221 8.52 -12.27 15.70
N VAL A 222 7.81 -11.27 15.18
CA VAL A 222 8.01 -10.65 13.86
C VAL A 222 8.04 -9.15 14.03
N ASP A 223 9.16 -8.53 13.64
CA ASP A 223 9.31 -7.08 13.67
C ASP A 223 8.68 -6.46 12.43
N VAL A 224 7.72 -5.57 12.65
CA VAL A 224 7.05 -4.81 11.60
C VAL A 224 7.48 -3.36 11.71
N LEU A 225 8.00 -2.81 10.61
CA LEU A 225 8.36 -1.41 10.48
C LEU A 225 7.43 -0.74 9.48
N VAL A 226 6.91 0.44 9.82
CA VAL A 226 6.03 1.21 8.94
C VAL A 226 6.82 2.43 8.49
N ASP A 227 7.15 2.48 7.20
CA ASP A 227 7.74 3.67 6.59
C ASP A 227 6.64 4.64 6.22
N GLY A 228 6.88 5.91 6.49
CA GLY A 228 6.05 6.99 6.01
C GLY A 228 6.69 7.74 4.86
N PRO A 229 6.87 7.18 3.64
CA PRO A 229 7.29 7.96 2.51
C PRO A 229 6.02 8.51 1.85
N GLN A 230 5.42 9.53 2.48
CA GLN A 230 4.60 10.45 1.71
C GLN A 230 5.56 11.33 0.92
N ILE A 231 5.70 11.05 -0.38
CA ILE A 231 6.57 11.83 -1.26
C ILE A 231 5.92 13.19 -1.45
N SER A 232 6.53 14.25 -0.92
CA SER A 232 6.10 15.61 -1.23
C SER A 232 6.76 16.06 -2.54
N MET A 233 5.95 16.50 -3.50
CA MET A 233 6.41 16.99 -4.79
C MET A 233 5.81 18.37 -5.09
N ALA A 234 6.62 19.25 -5.67
CA ALA A 234 6.15 20.53 -6.20
C ALA A 234 6.30 20.58 -7.72
N SER A 235 5.34 21.20 -8.42
CA SER A 235 5.43 21.46 -9.86
C SER A 235 4.74 22.77 -10.26
N LEU A 236 5.07 23.25 -11.47
CA LEU A 236 4.34 24.33 -12.13
C LEU A 236 3.14 23.76 -12.89
N THR A 237 2.10 24.58 -13.05
CA THR A 237 1.00 24.21 -13.95
C THR A 237 1.51 23.90 -15.35
N GLN A 238 0.95 22.86 -15.98
CA GLN A 238 1.26 22.38 -17.32
C GLN A 238 2.68 21.83 -17.51
N THR A 239 3.49 21.75 -16.45
CA THR A 239 4.80 21.10 -16.51
C THR A 239 4.63 19.60 -16.23
N PRO A 240 4.88 18.71 -17.21
CA PRO A 240 4.68 17.28 -17.02
C PRO A 240 5.55 16.75 -15.87
N LEU A 241 4.96 15.92 -15.02
CA LEU A 241 5.65 15.25 -13.92
C LEU A 241 5.28 13.77 -13.88
N THR A 242 6.16 12.99 -13.26
CA THR A 242 5.95 11.56 -13.09
C THR A 242 5.43 11.26 -11.68
N LEU A 243 4.26 10.64 -11.59
CA LEU A 243 3.80 10.00 -10.37
C LEU A 243 4.30 8.56 -10.37
N ALA A 244 5.28 8.29 -9.53
CA ALA A 244 5.83 6.95 -9.37
C ALA A 244 4.86 6.04 -8.60
N CYS A 245 4.88 4.77 -8.95
CA CYS A 245 4.17 3.70 -8.26
C CYS A 245 5.19 2.70 -7.69
N PRO A 246 4.76 1.78 -6.80
CA PRO A 246 5.63 0.75 -6.26
C PRO A 246 6.35 -0.02 -7.38
N PRO A 247 7.67 -0.27 -7.26
CA PRO A 247 8.50 -0.87 -8.31
C PRO A 247 8.33 -2.40 -8.37
N MET A 248 7.09 -2.86 -8.52
CA MET A 248 6.70 -4.26 -8.51
C MET A 248 5.97 -4.62 -9.80
N ARG A 249 6.13 -5.86 -10.26
CA ARG A 249 5.47 -6.38 -11.47
C ARG A 249 4.01 -6.77 -11.17
N GLY A 250 3.08 -5.83 -11.23
CA GLY A 250 1.66 -6.05 -10.89
C GLY A 250 0.80 -6.58 -12.04
N ASP A 251 -0.39 -7.04 -11.68
CA ASP A 251 -1.48 -7.49 -12.55
C ASP A 251 -2.40 -6.35 -12.95
N TYR A 252 -2.67 -5.44 -12.03
CA TYR A 252 -3.45 -4.23 -12.28
C TYR A 252 -3.03 -3.11 -11.34
N VAL A 253 -3.36 -1.88 -11.70
CA VAL A 253 -3.05 -0.68 -10.92
C VAL A 253 -4.31 0.18 -10.77
N LEU A 254 -4.51 0.73 -9.57
CA LEU A 254 -5.53 1.72 -9.26
C LEU A 254 -4.83 2.97 -8.72
N LEU A 255 -5.09 4.12 -9.34
CA LEU A 255 -4.62 5.42 -8.88
C LEU A 255 -5.80 6.17 -8.28
N TYR A 256 -5.70 6.48 -7.00
CA TYR A 256 -6.65 7.31 -6.29
C TYR A 256 -6.09 8.71 -6.06
N TRP A 257 -6.98 9.70 -6.01
CA TRP A 257 -6.66 11.09 -5.71
C TRP A 257 -7.57 11.62 -4.61
N GLN A 258 -6.97 12.36 -3.69
CA GLN A 258 -7.66 13.06 -2.61
C GLN A 258 -7.34 14.56 -2.71
N PRO A 259 -8.37 15.43 -2.73
CA PRO A 259 -8.18 16.86 -2.77
C PRO A 259 -7.54 17.39 -1.48
N PRO A 260 -6.87 18.56 -1.53
CA PRO A 260 -6.18 19.18 -0.39
C PRO A 260 -7.14 19.79 0.67
N ASP A 261 -8.46 19.74 0.48
CA ASP A 261 -9.44 20.40 1.37
C ASP A 261 -9.91 19.49 2.53
N SER A 262 -9.72 19.97 3.76
CA SER A 262 -10.09 19.28 5.00
C SER A 262 -11.59 19.16 5.24
N ARG A 263 -12.44 19.88 4.48
CA ARG A 263 -13.91 19.79 4.62
C ARG A 263 -14.52 18.49 4.09
N LYS A 264 -13.80 17.75 3.24
CA LYS A 264 -14.23 16.45 2.73
C LYS A 264 -13.11 15.42 2.92
N PRO A 265 -12.81 15.02 4.17
CA PRO A 265 -11.72 14.10 4.49
C PRO A 265 -11.87 12.73 3.81
N ASN A 266 -13.06 12.40 3.32
CA ASN A 266 -13.40 11.12 2.69
C ASN A 266 -13.61 11.20 1.16
N ALA A 267 -13.26 12.30 0.49
CA ALA A 267 -13.46 12.46 -0.95
C ALA A 267 -12.32 11.86 -1.79
N THR A 268 -11.87 10.66 -1.45
CA THR A 268 -10.92 9.91 -2.28
C THR A 268 -11.66 9.39 -3.51
N THR A 269 -11.16 9.70 -4.70
CA THR A 269 -11.77 9.27 -5.96
C THR A 269 -10.77 8.45 -6.78
N LEU A 270 -11.26 7.41 -7.45
CA LEU A 270 -10.46 6.65 -8.42
C LEU A 270 -10.30 7.52 -9.66
N VAL A 271 -9.07 7.86 -10.01
CA VAL A 271 -8.76 8.72 -11.17
C VAL A 271 -8.25 7.92 -12.36
N TYR A 272 -7.64 6.76 -12.11
CA TYR A 272 -7.16 5.85 -13.15
C TYR A 272 -7.14 4.41 -12.68
N GLY A 273 -7.47 3.47 -13.55
CA GLY A 273 -7.36 2.03 -13.34
C GLY A 273 -6.89 1.35 -14.62
N TYR A 274 -5.99 0.39 -14.50
CA TYR A 274 -5.54 -0.43 -15.63
C TYR A 274 -5.39 -1.88 -15.23
N ASP A 275 -6.10 -2.77 -15.93
CA ASP A 275 -6.03 -4.22 -15.81
C ASP A 275 -5.23 -4.78 -16.99
N ARG A 276 -4.01 -5.26 -16.70
CA ARG A 276 -3.07 -5.78 -17.70
C ARG A 276 -3.60 -7.05 -18.38
N TRP A 277 -4.31 -7.90 -17.65
CA TRP A 277 -4.76 -9.19 -18.15
C TRP A 277 -5.96 -9.06 -19.08
N ARG A 278 -6.77 -8.01 -18.88
CA ARG A 278 -7.93 -7.69 -19.74
C ARG A 278 -7.64 -6.58 -20.75
N ASP A 279 -6.44 -6.01 -20.69
CA ASP A 279 -6.05 -4.78 -21.40
C ASP A 279 -7.13 -3.69 -21.32
N ARG A 280 -7.63 -3.48 -20.10
CA ARG A 280 -8.76 -2.59 -19.83
C ARG A 280 -8.32 -1.39 -19.01
N THR A 281 -8.62 -0.19 -19.52
CA THR A 281 -8.41 1.08 -18.84
C THR A 281 -9.72 1.66 -18.34
N GLU A 282 -9.71 2.19 -17.12
CA GLU A 282 -10.77 3.00 -16.53
C GLU A 282 -10.18 4.35 -16.14
N GLN A 283 -10.63 5.44 -16.76
CA GLN A 283 -10.08 6.77 -16.49
C GLN A 283 -11.20 7.76 -16.15
N SER A 284 -10.99 8.55 -15.11
CA SER A 284 -11.91 9.62 -14.76
C SER A 284 -11.84 10.77 -15.77
N LYS A 285 -13.01 11.32 -16.13
CA LYS A 285 -13.10 12.53 -16.97
C LYS A 285 -12.48 13.77 -16.32
N THR A 286 -12.35 13.80 -14.99
CA THR A 286 -11.81 14.95 -14.26
C THR A 286 -10.28 15.05 -14.35
N HIS A 287 -9.59 13.99 -14.75
CA HIS A 287 -8.13 13.91 -14.83
C HIS A 287 -7.67 13.45 -16.22
N ALA A 288 -8.16 14.12 -17.26
CA ALA A 288 -7.89 13.76 -18.66
C ALA A 288 -6.41 13.95 -19.08
N HIS A 289 -5.62 14.72 -18.31
CA HIS A 289 -4.20 15.00 -18.56
C HIS A 289 -3.24 14.01 -17.86
N LEU A 290 -3.78 12.87 -17.44
CA LEU A 290 -3.05 11.77 -16.82
C LEU A 290 -2.94 10.61 -17.81
N SER A 291 -1.73 10.08 -18.02
CA SER A 291 -1.52 8.87 -18.83
C SER A 291 -0.63 7.86 -18.12
N LEU A 292 -0.75 6.58 -18.48
CA LEU A 292 0.04 5.47 -17.93
C LEU A 292 1.38 5.30 -18.71
N ASP A 293 1.99 6.41 -19.10
CA ASP A 293 3.20 6.45 -19.92
C ASP A 293 4.36 7.12 -19.17
N GLY A 294 4.42 6.94 -17.85
CA GLY A 294 5.54 7.46 -17.08
C GLY A 294 6.87 6.81 -17.51
N PRO A 295 8.01 7.47 -17.26
CA PRO A 295 9.32 6.84 -17.38
C PRO A 295 9.34 5.50 -16.65
N LEU A 296 9.90 4.46 -17.30
CA LEU A 296 9.94 3.08 -16.80
C LEU A 296 8.57 2.36 -16.72
N SER A 297 7.49 2.98 -17.18
CA SER A 297 6.19 2.31 -17.32
C SER A 297 6.26 1.29 -18.46
N THR A 298 6.06 0.01 -18.14
CA THR A 298 5.75 -1.03 -19.14
C THR A 298 4.47 -1.73 -18.67
N PRO A 299 3.28 -1.15 -18.95
CA PRO A 299 2.02 -1.63 -18.36
C PRO A 299 1.72 -3.09 -18.70
N LYS A 300 2.05 -3.48 -19.94
CA LYS A 300 1.93 -4.86 -20.42
C LYS A 300 2.88 -5.85 -19.76
N GLU A 301 3.99 -5.36 -19.21
CA GLU A 301 4.90 -6.18 -18.42
C GLU A 301 4.53 -6.14 -16.93
N GLY A 302 3.73 -5.16 -16.48
CA GLY A 302 3.27 -5.00 -15.10
C GLY A 302 4.01 -3.93 -14.31
N PHE A 303 4.84 -3.11 -14.95
CA PHE A 303 5.45 -1.94 -14.33
C PHE A 303 4.61 -0.72 -14.65
N PHE A 304 4.24 0.03 -13.62
CA PHE A 304 3.30 1.14 -13.74
C PHE A 304 3.95 2.44 -13.27
N SER A 305 3.81 3.50 -14.05
CA SER A 305 4.07 4.87 -13.62
C SER A 305 3.22 5.82 -14.45
N PHE A 306 2.83 6.95 -13.86
CA PHE A 306 1.93 7.89 -14.52
C PHE A 306 2.63 9.17 -14.92
N LEU A 307 2.30 9.70 -16.09
CA LEU A 307 2.66 11.02 -16.54
C LEU A 307 1.47 11.96 -16.34
N LEU A 308 1.65 13.03 -15.58
CA LEU A 308 0.61 14.02 -15.29
C LEU A 308 1.07 15.39 -15.78
N SER A 309 0.24 16.07 -16.58
CA SER A 309 0.40 17.50 -16.88
C SER A 309 -0.59 18.30 -16.02
N PRO A 310 -0.17 18.81 -14.85
CA PRO A 310 -1.10 19.19 -13.80
C PRO A 310 -1.65 20.62 -13.98
N GLY A 311 -2.94 20.80 -13.73
CA GLY A 311 -3.58 22.09 -13.48
C GLY A 311 -3.68 22.40 -11.98
N LEU A 312 -3.96 23.65 -11.59
CA LEU A 312 -3.96 24.09 -10.18
C LEU A 312 -4.84 23.20 -9.25
N ASN A 313 -5.94 22.67 -9.79
CA ASN A 313 -6.90 21.83 -9.06
C ASN A 313 -6.50 20.36 -8.96
N ASP A 314 -5.46 19.92 -9.67
CA ASP A 314 -5.00 18.52 -9.64
C ASP A 314 -4.08 18.25 -8.44
N GLY A 315 -3.66 19.30 -7.73
CA GLY A 315 -2.83 19.14 -6.56
C GLY A 315 -3.62 18.44 -5.44
N GLY A 316 -2.91 17.74 -4.56
CA GLY A 316 -3.51 16.84 -3.56
C GLY A 316 -2.71 15.58 -3.34
N LEU A 317 -3.29 14.62 -2.63
CA LEU A 317 -2.66 13.35 -2.30
C LEU A 317 -3.03 12.28 -3.33
N TYR A 318 -2.04 11.79 -4.07
CA TYR A 318 -2.15 10.64 -4.96
C TYR A 318 -1.75 9.36 -4.23
N MET A 319 -2.54 8.30 -4.39
CA MET A 319 -2.28 6.96 -3.84
C MET A 319 -2.26 5.97 -5.01
N CYS A 320 -1.07 5.53 -5.40
CA CYS A 320 -0.91 4.52 -6.43
C CYS A 320 -0.89 3.12 -5.80
N GLU A 321 -1.91 2.32 -6.10
CA GLU A 321 -2.05 0.95 -5.61
C GLU A 321 -1.81 -0.05 -6.74
N VAL A 322 -0.73 -0.82 -6.63
CA VAL A 322 -0.38 -1.89 -7.58
C VAL A 322 -0.77 -3.21 -6.97
N PHE A 323 -1.57 -3.98 -7.70
CA PHE A 323 -2.07 -5.27 -7.26
C PHE A 323 -1.31 -6.40 -7.94
N LEU A 324 -0.93 -7.44 -7.19
CA LEU A 324 -0.28 -8.64 -7.71
C LEU A 324 -0.88 -9.87 -7.04
N ASN A 325 -1.65 -10.64 -7.80
CA ASN A 325 -2.54 -11.69 -7.32
C ASN A 325 -3.47 -11.12 -6.24
N ASP A 326 -3.40 -11.69 -5.04
CA ASP A 326 -4.17 -11.20 -3.90
C ASP A 326 -3.55 -9.94 -3.28
N ASN A 327 -2.32 -9.54 -3.61
CA ASN A 327 -1.51 -8.56 -2.87
C ASN A 327 -1.70 -7.12 -3.36
N VAL A 328 -1.51 -6.14 -2.46
CA VAL A 328 -1.61 -4.69 -2.76
C VAL A 328 -0.37 -3.97 -2.27
N PHE A 329 0.25 -3.16 -3.13
CA PHE A 329 1.37 -2.29 -2.82
C PHE A 329 0.92 -0.85 -3.03
N SER A 330 1.17 0.05 -2.08
CA SER A 330 0.68 1.44 -2.15
C SER A 330 1.84 2.43 -2.05
N GLN A 331 1.84 3.45 -2.91
CA GLN A 331 2.76 4.59 -2.84
C GLN A 331 1.96 5.90 -2.78
N ARG A 332 2.39 6.82 -1.91
CA ARG A 332 1.68 8.07 -1.64
C ARG A 332 2.52 9.28 -2.07
N THR A 333 1.94 10.13 -2.90
CA THR A 333 2.58 11.37 -3.38
C THR A 333 1.68 12.57 -3.09
N LEU A 334 2.13 13.48 -2.23
CA LEU A 334 1.50 14.77 -2.02
C LEU A 334 2.03 15.77 -3.06
N LEU A 335 1.17 16.19 -3.98
CA LEU A 335 1.51 17.12 -5.06
C LEU A 335 1.01 18.53 -4.75
N SER A 336 1.93 19.49 -4.67
CA SER A 336 1.63 20.92 -4.57
C SER A 336 1.94 21.61 -5.89
N ILE A 337 1.01 22.42 -6.40
CA ILE A 337 1.13 23.04 -7.73
C ILE A 337 1.17 24.55 -7.57
N LEU A 338 2.07 25.19 -8.33
CA LEU A 338 2.21 26.64 -8.39
C LEU A 338 1.73 27.16 -9.76
N GLN A 339 0.95 28.24 -9.75
CA GLN A 339 0.45 28.93 -10.93
C GLN A 339 0.66 30.45 -10.81
N VAL A 340 1.21 31.07 -11.84
CA VAL A 340 1.25 32.55 -11.95
C VAL A 340 0.28 33.01 -13.04
N LYS A 341 -0.55 34.00 -12.73
CA LYS A 341 -1.50 34.63 -13.64
C LYS A 341 -1.25 36.13 -13.69
N ALA A 342 -1.20 36.69 -14.90
CA ALA A 342 -1.15 38.13 -15.11
C ALA A 342 -2.52 38.61 -15.64
N ARG A 343 -3.10 39.62 -14.99
CA ARG A 343 -4.35 40.26 -15.44
C ARG A 343 -4.09 41.73 -15.75
N HIS A 344 -4.42 42.13 -16.96
CA HIS A 344 -4.30 43.51 -17.41
C HIS A 344 -5.61 44.25 -17.10
N TYR A 345 -5.52 45.30 -16.30
CA TYR A 345 -6.58 46.28 -16.08
C TYR A 345 -6.18 47.61 -16.71
N PRO A 346 -7.12 48.53 -16.97
CA PRO A 346 -6.85 49.79 -17.67
C PRO A 346 -5.76 50.68 -17.04
N SER A 347 -5.49 50.53 -15.74
CA SER A 347 -4.49 51.32 -14.99
C SER A 347 -3.36 50.50 -14.40
N VAL A 348 -3.46 49.16 -14.38
CA VAL A 348 -2.56 48.30 -13.59
C VAL A 348 -2.47 46.89 -14.16
N LEU A 349 -1.28 46.30 -14.08
CA LEU A 349 -1.03 44.88 -14.28
C LEU A 349 -1.03 44.18 -12.92
N VAL A 350 -1.97 43.26 -12.71
CA VAL A 350 -2.04 42.47 -11.47
C VAL A 350 -1.40 41.10 -11.69
N LEU A 351 -0.28 40.85 -11.04
CA LEU A 351 0.37 39.55 -11.01
C LEU A 351 -0.15 38.77 -9.80
N THR A 352 -0.75 37.61 -10.04
CA THR A 352 -1.29 36.73 -9.00
C THR A 352 -0.55 35.40 -9.02
N CYS A 353 0.05 35.05 -7.89
CA CYS A 353 0.57 33.72 -7.65
C CYS A 353 -0.45 32.90 -6.85
N GLN A 354 -0.77 31.71 -7.34
CA GLN A 354 -1.72 30.77 -6.73
C GLN A 354 -1.02 29.44 -6.48
N TYR A 355 -1.33 28.78 -5.37
CA TYR A 355 -0.80 27.46 -5.06
C TYR A 355 -1.86 26.56 -4.41
N THR A 356 -1.71 25.24 -4.58
CA THR A 356 -2.70 24.23 -4.18
C THR A 356 -3.06 24.25 -2.68
N GLU A 357 -2.10 24.48 -1.80
CA GLU A 357 -2.31 24.45 -0.35
C GLU A 357 -3.06 25.70 0.15
N ARG A 358 -3.77 25.61 1.28
CA ARG A 358 -4.52 26.75 1.83
C ARG A 358 -3.56 27.80 2.42
N SER A 359 -3.71 29.07 2.05
CA SER A 359 -3.02 30.18 2.72
C SER A 359 -3.69 30.51 4.06
N GLN A 360 -2.92 30.82 5.11
CA GLN A 360 -3.46 31.31 6.40
C GLN A 360 -4.38 32.54 6.23
N TRP A 361 -4.16 33.35 5.20
CA TRP A 361 -4.94 34.58 4.92
C TRP A 361 -6.26 34.38 4.16
N SER A 362 -6.57 33.18 3.66
CA SER A 362 -7.80 32.92 2.90
C SER A 362 -8.47 31.63 3.37
N SER A 363 -9.63 31.77 4.02
CA SER A 363 -10.40 30.68 4.64
C SER A 363 -11.29 29.90 3.65
N SER A 364 -11.10 30.08 2.35
CA SER A 364 -11.85 29.37 1.31
C SER A 364 -11.10 29.28 -0.04
N GLY A 365 -10.12 28.38 -0.14
CA GLY A 365 -9.55 27.98 -1.43
C GLY A 365 -8.02 27.83 -1.46
N PRO A 366 -7.45 27.63 -2.67
CA PRO A 366 -6.00 27.62 -2.91
C PRO A 366 -5.38 28.92 -2.41
N GLY A 367 -4.17 28.84 -1.86
CA GLY A 367 -3.44 30.01 -1.39
C GLY A 367 -3.14 30.98 -2.52
N ARG A 368 -3.26 32.28 -2.24
CA ARG A 368 -3.16 33.34 -3.24
C ARG A 368 -2.35 34.52 -2.70
N LEU A 369 -1.40 34.98 -3.50
CA LEU A 369 -0.67 36.23 -3.29
C LEU A 369 -0.76 37.06 -4.57
N SER A 370 -0.92 38.37 -4.47
CA SER A 370 -0.96 39.25 -5.64
C SER A 370 -0.16 40.52 -5.42
N THR A 371 0.45 41.02 -6.49
CA THR A 371 1.14 42.30 -6.55
C THR A 371 0.67 43.10 -7.76
N GLU A 372 0.69 44.41 -7.63
CA GLU A 372 0.29 45.36 -8.66
C GLU A 372 1.52 46.00 -9.30
N VAL A 373 1.52 46.10 -10.63
CA VAL A 373 2.59 46.70 -11.43
C VAL A 373 1.99 47.78 -12.33
N PRO A 374 2.54 49.00 -12.39
CA PRO A 374 2.06 50.04 -13.30
C PRO A 374 2.17 49.61 -14.78
N LEU A 375 1.20 49.97 -15.62
CA LEU A 375 1.20 49.67 -17.07
C LEU A 375 2.29 50.39 -17.86
N SER A 376 2.77 51.52 -17.33
CA SER A 376 3.98 52.20 -17.81
C SER A 376 5.11 51.82 -16.87
N PRO A 377 5.70 50.61 -17.02
CA PRO A 377 6.76 50.19 -16.14
C PRO A 377 7.91 51.17 -16.26
N THR A 378 8.36 51.68 -15.12
CA THR A 378 9.58 52.46 -14.98
C THR A 378 10.78 51.53 -14.93
N GLN A 379 11.99 52.09 -14.97
CA GLN A 379 13.21 51.30 -14.76
C GLN A 379 13.21 50.55 -13.41
N ASP A 380 12.44 51.03 -12.43
CA ASP A 380 12.33 50.44 -11.09
C ASP A 380 11.27 49.32 -10.99
N THR A 381 10.31 49.29 -11.91
CA THR A 381 9.20 48.30 -11.91
C THR A 381 9.29 47.31 -13.08
N ALA A 382 10.17 47.55 -14.04
CA ALA A 382 10.50 46.55 -15.06
C ALA A 382 11.46 45.51 -14.48
N GLY A 383 11.28 44.23 -14.84
CA GLY A 383 12.12 43.16 -14.33
C GLY A 383 11.40 41.83 -14.18
N ASN A 384 12.10 40.88 -13.56
CA ASN A 384 11.65 39.51 -13.36
C ASN A 384 10.94 39.35 -12.01
N TYR A 385 9.61 39.25 -12.05
CA TYR A 385 8.80 38.94 -10.88
C TYR A 385 8.79 37.43 -10.66
N THR A 386 9.43 36.96 -9.60
CA THR A 386 9.57 35.54 -9.31
C THR A 386 8.66 35.12 -8.17
N CYS A 387 7.77 34.17 -8.42
CA CYS A 387 7.06 33.45 -7.36
C CYS A 387 7.79 32.15 -7.06
N THR A 388 8.18 31.94 -5.81
CA THR A 388 8.88 30.73 -5.36
C THR A 388 8.02 29.99 -4.34
N MET A 389 7.82 28.69 -4.55
CA MET A 389 7.20 27.79 -3.58
C MET A 389 8.24 26.79 -3.11
N GLN A 390 8.48 26.76 -1.79
CA GLN A 390 9.45 25.86 -1.17
C GLN A 390 8.73 24.89 -0.23
N LEU A 391 8.98 23.60 -0.43
CA LEU A 391 8.47 22.52 0.40
C LEU A 391 9.42 22.22 1.56
N ARG A 392 8.90 21.62 2.64
CA ARG A 392 9.69 21.26 3.84
C ARG A 392 10.82 20.27 3.56
N ASN A 393 10.69 19.45 2.52
CA ASN A 393 11.72 18.52 2.08
C ASN A 393 12.85 19.21 1.29
N GLY A 394 12.86 20.54 1.22
CA GLY A 394 13.86 21.32 0.51
C GLY A 394 13.60 21.50 -0.98
N GLN A 395 12.60 20.81 -1.57
CA GLN A 395 12.23 21.00 -2.96
C GLN A 395 11.64 22.41 -3.17
N ALA A 396 12.07 23.11 -4.22
CA ALA A 396 11.57 24.43 -4.56
C ALA A 396 11.20 24.53 -6.04
N VAL A 397 10.12 25.24 -6.33
CA VAL A 397 9.66 25.54 -7.69
C VAL A 397 9.52 27.04 -7.85
N LYS A 398 9.98 27.57 -8.99
CA LYS A 398 9.99 29.01 -9.30
C LYS A 398 9.22 29.27 -10.58
N ALA A 399 8.35 30.28 -10.56
CA ALA A 399 7.66 30.81 -11.74
C ALA A 399 8.06 32.27 -11.91
N VAL A 400 8.53 32.65 -13.10
CA VAL A 400 8.99 34.01 -13.40
C VAL A 400 8.04 34.66 -14.40
N TYR A 401 7.62 35.89 -14.11
CA TYR A 401 6.92 36.76 -15.05
C TYR A 401 7.77 38.01 -15.32
N THR A 402 8.12 38.24 -16.59
CA THR A 402 8.97 39.36 -16.98
C THR A 402 8.12 40.54 -17.44
N VAL A 403 8.33 41.69 -16.79
CA VAL A 403 7.74 42.97 -17.20
C VAL A 403 8.77 43.75 -18.00
N ILE A 404 8.46 44.05 -19.28
CA ILE A 404 9.38 44.67 -20.24
C ILE A 404 9.06 46.17 -20.36
N LEU A 405 10.10 47.00 -20.48
CA LEU A 405 9.97 48.43 -20.75
C LEU A 405 9.37 48.69 -22.15
N PRO A 406 8.54 49.74 -22.31
CA PRO A 406 8.09 50.15 -23.64
C PRO A 406 9.30 50.52 -24.52
N PRO A 407 9.29 50.17 -25.82
CA PRO A 407 10.37 50.56 -26.73
C PRO A 407 10.50 52.09 -26.78
N LYS A 408 11.72 52.60 -26.69
CA LYS A 408 12.00 54.03 -26.93
C LYS A 408 11.71 54.33 -28.42
N GLU A 409 10.72 55.16 -28.68
CA GLU A 409 10.52 55.76 -30.00
C GLU A 409 11.71 56.67 -30.30
N ASN A 410 12.58 56.28 -31.22
CA ASN A 410 13.67 57.13 -31.68
C ASN A 410 13.11 58.20 -32.62
N THR A 411 12.84 59.39 -32.09
CA THR A 411 12.51 60.58 -32.90
C THR A 411 13.78 61.34 -33.27
N ALA A 412 14.21 61.21 -34.52
CA ALA A 412 14.89 62.21 -35.37
C ALA A 412 15.16 61.50 -36.71
N SER A 413 14.69 61.97 -37.87
CA SER A 413 14.82 63.34 -38.36
C SER A 413 13.73 63.71 -39.37
N THR A 414 13.20 64.90 -39.13
CA THR A 414 12.44 65.78 -40.01
C THR A 414 13.11 65.94 -41.38
N ALA A 415 12.39 65.68 -42.46
CA ALA A 415 12.54 66.40 -43.72
C ALA A 415 11.17 66.47 -44.41
N SER A 416 10.56 67.63 -44.26
CA SER A 416 9.45 68.13 -45.07
C SER A 416 9.79 68.09 -46.56
N ILE A 417 8.86 67.64 -47.40
CA ILE A 417 8.41 68.31 -48.65
C ILE A 417 7.05 67.68 -49.01
N SER A 418 6.07 68.53 -49.30
CA SER A 418 4.83 68.22 -50.01
C SER A 418 4.66 69.28 -51.13
N PRO A 419 3.74 69.15 -52.09
CA PRO A 419 3.51 68.08 -53.07
C PRO A 419 3.67 68.63 -54.52
N PRO A 420 3.42 67.81 -55.56
CA PRO A 420 2.31 68.22 -56.43
C PRO A 420 1.40 67.06 -56.86
N HIS A 421 0.16 67.41 -57.15
CA HIS A 421 -0.93 66.61 -57.71
C HIS A 421 -1.18 67.12 -59.15
N PRO A 422 -2.08 66.53 -59.97
CA PRO A 422 -2.40 65.14 -60.30
C PRO A 422 -2.26 64.84 -61.80
N GLU A 423 -2.17 63.58 -62.23
CA GLU A 423 -2.80 63.16 -63.51
C GLU A 423 -3.34 61.73 -63.41
N ASN A 424 -4.57 61.58 -63.91
CA ASN A 424 -5.31 60.35 -64.12
C ASN A 424 -4.50 59.36 -64.98
N ASN A 425 -4.57 58.06 -64.67
CA ASN A 425 -5.12 57.04 -65.57
C ASN A 425 -4.96 55.63 -64.97
N SER A 426 -6.11 54.97 -64.81
CA SER A 426 -6.38 53.53 -65.02
C SER A 426 -5.21 52.53 -64.96
N ALA A 427 -5.24 51.64 -63.97
CA ALA A 427 -5.34 50.18 -64.14
C ALA A 427 -4.98 49.46 -62.84
N SER A 428 -5.99 48.97 -62.12
CA SER A 428 -5.84 48.06 -61.00
C SER A 428 -5.42 46.67 -61.49
N LEU A 429 -4.16 46.28 -61.23
CA LEU A 429 -3.70 44.90 -61.33
C LEU A 429 -3.56 44.32 -59.92
N LEU A 430 -4.65 43.74 -59.41
CA LEU A 430 -4.62 42.79 -58.31
C LEU A 430 -4.41 41.38 -58.91
N PRO A 431 -3.45 40.59 -58.41
CA PRO A 431 -3.30 39.22 -58.86
C PRO A 431 -4.43 38.34 -58.30
N SER A 432 -5.11 37.73 -59.26
CA SER A 432 -6.13 36.71 -59.22
C SER A 432 -5.63 35.39 -58.63
N PHE A 433 -5.91 35.06 -57.36
CA PHE A 433 -5.89 33.67 -56.89
C PHE A 433 -6.76 33.50 -55.63
N LEU A 434 -8.08 33.67 -55.71
CA LEU A 434 -8.98 33.27 -54.59
C LEU A 434 -10.43 32.95 -55.02
N SER A 435 -10.67 32.61 -56.29
CA SER A 435 -12.06 32.36 -56.79
C SER A 435 -12.36 30.92 -57.22
N ALA A 436 -11.52 29.93 -56.86
CA ALA A 436 -11.73 28.53 -57.27
C ALA A 436 -12.02 27.54 -56.12
N LEU A 437 -11.98 27.96 -54.86
CA LEU A 437 -12.16 27.04 -53.71
C LEU A 437 -13.50 27.17 -52.96
N LEU A 438 -14.38 28.10 -53.36
CA LEU A 438 -15.66 28.34 -52.68
C LEU A 438 -16.88 27.64 -53.34
N LEU A 439 -16.66 26.74 -54.29
CA LEU A 439 -17.74 25.97 -54.95
C LEU A 439 -17.72 24.46 -54.67
N LEU A 440 -16.86 23.98 -53.76
CA LEU A 440 -16.75 22.55 -53.42
C LEU A 440 -17.32 22.16 -52.04
N VAL A 441 -18.24 22.96 -51.50
CA VAL A 441 -18.84 22.71 -50.17
C VAL A 441 -20.30 22.23 -50.17
N PRO A 442 -21.15 22.38 -51.21
CA PRO A 442 -22.54 21.92 -51.09
C PRO A 442 -22.83 20.51 -51.65
N LEU A 443 -21.84 19.76 -52.18
CA LEU A 443 -22.12 18.44 -52.78
C LEU A 443 -21.88 17.22 -51.86
N VAL A 444 -21.16 17.37 -50.74
CA VAL A 444 -20.80 16.23 -49.87
C VAL A 444 -21.75 16.07 -48.66
N ALA A 445 -22.51 17.10 -48.31
CA ALA A 445 -23.45 17.06 -47.19
C ALA A 445 -24.73 16.25 -47.47
N ALA A 446 -25.12 16.08 -48.74
CA ALA A 446 -26.35 15.37 -49.12
C ALA A 446 -26.23 13.84 -49.08
N VAL A 447 -25.02 13.28 -49.22
CA VAL A 447 -24.81 11.82 -49.29
C VAL A 447 -24.67 11.19 -47.90
N ALA A 448 -24.14 11.93 -46.91
CA ALA A 448 -23.97 11.42 -45.54
C ALA A 448 -25.29 11.37 -44.74
N GLY A 449 -26.25 12.26 -45.05
CA GLY A 449 -27.55 12.31 -44.38
C GLY A 449 -28.46 11.10 -44.68
N VAL A 450 -28.34 10.51 -45.86
CA VAL A 450 -29.17 9.37 -46.29
C VAL A 450 -28.67 8.04 -45.68
N LEU A 451 -27.37 7.93 -45.37
CA LEU A 451 -26.80 6.71 -44.79
C LEU A 451 -27.05 6.59 -43.27
N LEU A 452 -27.17 7.71 -42.54
CA LEU A 452 -27.42 7.70 -41.10
C LEU A 452 -28.90 7.48 -40.71
N TRP A 453 -29.84 7.68 -41.65
CA TRP A 453 -31.26 7.42 -41.39
C TRP A 453 -31.59 5.92 -41.41
N ARG A 454 -30.88 5.11 -42.20
CA ARG A 454 -31.18 3.66 -42.35
C ARG A 454 -30.69 2.77 -41.21
N GLN A 455 -29.93 3.28 -40.24
CA GLN A 455 -29.36 2.45 -39.16
C GLN A 455 -30.14 2.55 -37.83
N LYS A 456 -31.22 3.34 -37.76
CA LYS A 456 -31.95 3.64 -36.52
C LYS A 456 -33.14 2.72 -36.22
N ASP A 457 -33.42 1.73 -37.07
CA ASP A 457 -34.58 0.82 -36.90
C ASP A 457 -34.27 -0.57 -36.31
N ILE A 458 -33.04 -0.81 -35.82
CA ILE A 458 -32.70 -2.09 -35.17
C ILE A 458 -32.02 -1.83 -33.84
N SER A 459 -32.79 -1.44 -32.82
CA SER A 459 -32.63 -1.89 -31.42
C SER A 459 -33.57 -1.09 -30.51
N ARG A 460 -34.86 -1.40 -30.61
CA ARG A 460 -35.85 -1.01 -29.59
C ARG A 460 -36.63 -2.26 -29.21
N ARG A 461 -36.12 -3.03 -28.23
CA ARG A 461 -36.91 -4.02 -27.50
C ARG A 461 -36.32 -4.24 -26.10
N GLY A 462 -37.14 -3.91 -25.10
CA GLY A 462 -37.18 -4.52 -23.78
C GLY A 462 -36.24 -3.94 -22.72
N ILE A 463 -36.79 -3.28 -21.70
CA ILE A 463 -37.26 -3.94 -20.46
C ILE A 463 -37.82 -2.85 -19.52
N GLU A 464 -38.97 -3.17 -18.92
CA GLU A 464 -39.74 -2.36 -17.98
C GLU A 464 -39.23 -2.48 -16.52
N GLN A 465 -39.86 -1.67 -15.64
CA GLN A 465 -39.96 -1.78 -14.16
C GLN A 465 -38.77 -1.25 -13.35
N SER A 466 -38.94 -0.50 -12.25
CA SER A 466 -40.10 -0.16 -11.41
C SER A 466 -39.78 1.01 -10.47
N LEU A 467 -40.85 1.67 -10.01
CA LEU A 467 -40.92 2.77 -9.04
C LEU A 467 -40.65 2.37 -7.58
N SER A 468 -40.12 3.28 -6.77
CA SER A 468 -40.61 3.75 -5.44
C SER A 468 -39.51 4.61 -4.80
N HIS A 469 -39.70 5.91 -4.53
CA HIS A 469 -40.55 6.57 -3.53
C HIS A 469 -40.23 6.16 -2.09
N TYR A 470 -39.44 6.97 -1.38
CA TYR A 470 -39.84 7.55 -0.09
C TYR A 470 -38.98 8.76 0.29
N SER A 471 -39.68 9.84 0.63
CA SER A 471 -39.23 11.12 1.19
C SER A 471 -39.58 11.12 2.68
N GLY A 472 -38.80 11.82 3.50
CA GLY A 472 -39.12 12.14 4.90
C GLY A 472 -37.81 12.34 5.68
N GLU A 473 -37.34 13.58 5.83
CA GLU A 473 -37.70 14.53 6.90
C GLU A 473 -36.80 14.35 8.15
N VAL A 474 -36.04 15.41 8.52
CA VAL A 474 -36.10 16.11 9.83
C VAL A 474 -34.81 15.77 10.64
N GLU A 475 -34.06 16.63 11.34
CA GLU A 475 -34.29 17.94 11.96
C GLU A 475 -32.95 18.66 12.27
N ASN A 476 -33.08 19.87 12.78
CA ASN A 476 -32.09 20.91 13.02
C ASN A 476 -31.22 20.74 14.31
N ILE A 477 -29.98 21.26 14.22
CA ILE A 477 -29.32 22.27 15.09
C ILE A 477 -29.40 22.08 16.62
N TYR A 478 -28.24 21.92 17.28
CA TYR A 478 -27.65 22.93 18.19
C TYR A 478 -26.18 22.60 18.45
N GLU A 479 -25.29 23.49 18.02
CA GLU A 479 -23.85 23.44 18.31
C GLU A 479 -23.59 24.32 19.54
N ASN A 480 -23.01 23.70 20.56
CA ASN A 480 -22.63 24.32 21.84
C ASN A 480 -21.29 25.07 21.67
N PRO A 481 -21.19 26.38 21.95
CA PRO A 481 -19.97 27.13 21.70
C PRO A 481 -19.17 27.30 22.99
N GLU A 482 -18.57 26.24 23.52
CA GLU A 482 -17.55 26.34 24.56
C GLU A 482 -16.56 25.17 24.44
N ASP A 483 -15.63 25.29 23.49
CA ASP A 483 -14.32 24.63 23.53
C ASP A 483 -13.34 25.40 22.62
N VAL A 484 -13.16 26.70 22.92
CA VAL A 484 -12.03 27.49 22.41
C VAL A 484 -10.91 27.43 23.45
N ARG A 485 -10.05 26.41 23.35
CA ARG A 485 -8.66 26.50 23.84
C ARG A 485 -7.68 25.83 22.88
N GLN A 486 -6.97 26.70 22.16
CA GLN A 486 -5.58 26.61 21.69
C GLN A 486 -5.04 25.25 21.19
N THR A 487 -4.76 25.18 19.89
CA THR A 487 -3.40 24.89 19.39
C THR A 487 -3.15 25.67 18.10
N SER A 488 -2.09 26.48 18.10
CA SER A 488 -1.55 27.22 16.97
C SER A 488 -1.21 26.31 15.77
N PRO A 489 -1.61 26.63 14.52
CA PRO A 489 -1.11 25.90 13.35
C PRO A 489 0.33 26.34 13.03
N GLN A 490 1.26 25.40 13.19
CA GLN A 490 2.65 25.52 12.77
C GLN A 490 2.74 25.63 11.24
N GLY A 491 3.03 26.82 10.74
CA GLY A 491 3.37 27.04 9.34
C GLY A 491 3.60 28.50 9.02
N SER A 492 4.79 29.01 9.28
CA SER A 492 5.23 30.28 8.70
C SER A 492 5.78 30.02 7.29
N VAL A 493 5.17 30.66 6.29
CA VAL A 493 5.71 30.78 4.93
C VAL A 493 6.21 32.22 4.80
N TYR A 494 7.49 32.39 4.52
CA TYR A 494 8.10 33.70 4.29
C TYR A 494 8.24 33.94 2.78
N MET A 495 7.79 35.10 2.29
CA MET A 495 7.94 35.50 0.89
C MET A 495 8.25 37.00 0.78
N ASP A 496 9.22 37.31 -0.08
CA ASP A 496 9.63 38.68 -0.46
C ASP A 496 9.35 38.86 -1.95
N LEU A 497 8.69 39.96 -2.32
CA LEU A 497 8.39 40.35 -3.70
C LEU A 497 9.06 41.70 -3.99
N LYS A 498 10.36 41.68 -4.30
CA LYS A 498 11.08 42.82 -4.85
C LYS A 498 11.96 42.43 -6.04
N PRO A 499 12.14 43.32 -7.02
CA PRO A 499 13.15 43.14 -8.07
C PRO A 499 14.54 43.14 -7.42
N ARG A 500 15.35 42.10 -7.67
CA ARG A 500 16.72 41.97 -7.13
C ARG A 500 17.76 42.30 -8.20
N GLY A 501 18.80 43.03 -7.79
CA GLY A 501 20.06 43.23 -8.51
C GLY A 501 21.06 42.12 -8.20
N GLU A 502 22.11 42.02 -9.03
CA GLU A 502 22.92 40.81 -9.25
C GLU A 502 23.88 40.36 -8.11
N ASP A 503 23.94 41.01 -6.93
CA ASP A 503 24.99 40.75 -5.92
C ASP A 503 24.54 40.61 -4.44
N ASP A 504 23.34 40.09 -4.16
CA ASP A 504 22.89 39.88 -2.77
C ASP A 504 23.14 38.47 -2.22
N VAL A 505 24.21 38.31 -1.44
CA VAL A 505 24.46 37.15 -0.56
C VAL A 505 23.91 37.46 0.83
N TYR A 506 23.03 36.61 1.37
CA TYR A 506 22.65 36.68 2.79
C TYR A 506 23.11 35.45 3.58
N LYS A 507 23.77 35.77 4.69
CA LYS A 507 24.35 34.94 5.74
C LYS A 507 23.27 34.64 6.80
N GLU A 508 23.25 33.41 7.31
CA GLU A 508 22.30 32.96 8.35
C GLU A 508 22.39 33.83 9.62
N LEU A 509 21.22 34.17 10.18
CA LEU A 509 21.09 34.76 11.52
C LEU A 509 20.93 33.62 12.53
N GLU A 510 21.99 33.35 13.28
CA GLU A 510 21.95 32.55 14.51
C GLU A 510 21.22 33.30 15.63
N GLY A 511 20.34 32.57 16.34
CA GLY A 511 20.03 32.74 17.76
C GLY A 511 18.96 33.78 18.16
N TYR A 512 17.95 33.35 18.93
CA TYR A 512 18.00 33.50 20.38
C TYR A 512 16.94 32.63 21.10
N GLU A 513 17.42 31.95 22.14
CA GLU A 513 16.63 31.34 23.22
C GLU A 513 15.73 32.36 23.93
N SER A 514 14.54 31.92 24.33
CA SER A 514 13.86 32.23 25.60
C SER A 514 12.71 31.25 25.80
#